data_AF-A0A317UJ74-F1
#
_entry.id   AF-A0A317UJ74-F1
#
_cell.length_a   1.000
_cell.length_b   1.000
_cell.length_c   1.000
_cell.angle_alpha   90.00
_cell.angle_beta   90.00
_cell.angle_gamma   90.00
#
_symmetry.space_group_name_H-M   'P 1'
#
loop_
_entity.id
_entity.type
_entity.pdbx_description
1 polymer ?
#
loop_
_entity_poly.entity_id
_entity_poly.type
_entity_poly.pdbx_seq_one_letter_code
_entity_poly.pdbx_strand_id
1 'polypeptide(L)'
;MKTAAYTDKMILVRGGGDLATGVIHKLHQSGYQVLILECDRPSAIRRHVAFCEAVYDGTAEVEGVVCRRITENDIRTQCRKCWAQGEIPLLTDTHGKHIRELEPEAVIDAILAKKNLGTSRDMAPLTVGLGPGFTAGEDVDYVIETMRGHSLGRIIKKGSALPNTGVPGLIAGIGKERVIHSPAAGNMKNICQIADLVEKDQVIAMVGDTPVKATISGVIRGLIRDGYPVFEGMKIADIDPRAEQKKNCFTISDKARCIAGGVLEVLLSCGVLPGTEKAVRNENL
;
A
#
# COMPACT_ATOMS: atom_id res chain seq x y z
N MET A 1 -17.46 -31.11 -0.07
CA MET A 1 -16.65 -29.88 -0.19
C MET A 1 -16.34 -29.68 -1.66
N LYS A 2 -16.84 -28.63 -2.31
CA LYS A 2 -16.32 -28.24 -3.62
C LYS A 2 -14.94 -27.66 -3.37
N THR A 3 -13.91 -28.38 -3.77
CA THR A 3 -12.54 -27.84 -3.80
C THR A 3 -12.58 -26.67 -4.76
N ALA A 4 -12.42 -25.45 -4.24
CA ALA A 4 -12.15 -24.29 -5.07
C ALA A 4 -10.85 -24.60 -5.85
N ALA A 5 -10.97 -24.77 -7.15
CA ALA A 5 -9.88 -24.95 -8.09
C ALA A 5 -9.18 -23.59 -8.31
N TYR A 6 -8.29 -23.25 -7.40
CA TYR A 6 -7.40 -22.11 -7.57
C TYR A 6 -6.59 -22.26 -8.86
N THR A 7 -6.77 -21.32 -9.78
CA THR A 7 -5.97 -21.19 -11.00
C THR A 7 -4.54 -20.75 -10.69
N ASP A 8 -3.65 -20.86 -11.68
CA ASP A 8 -2.31 -20.23 -11.62
C ASP A 8 -2.32 -18.75 -12.03
N LYS A 9 -3.50 -18.24 -12.42
CA LYS A 9 -3.75 -16.86 -12.84
C LYS A 9 -3.76 -15.92 -11.63
N MET A 10 -2.69 -15.16 -11.46
CA MET A 10 -2.53 -14.23 -10.34
C MET A 10 -2.19 -12.82 -10.79
N ILE A 11 -2.49 -11.87 -9.90
CA ILE A 11 -2.06 -10.48 -9.99
C ILE A 11 -0.93 -10.27 -8.98
N LEU A 12 0.22 -9.81 -9.46
CA LEU A 12 1.31 -9.38 -8.60
C LEU A 12 1.17 -7.90 -8.30
N VAL A 13 1.19 -7.54 -7.02
CA VAL A 13 1.26 -6.13 -6.59
C VAL A 13 2.58 -5.89 -5.89
N ARG A 14 3.41 -5.01 -6.45
CA ARG A 14 4.66 -4.58 -5.81
C ARG A 14 4.32 -3.47 -4.82
N GLY A 15 4.71 -3.65 -3.56
CA GLY A 15 4.41 -2.77 -2.44
C GLY A 15 3.09 -3.12 -1.74
N GLY A 16 3.09 -3.04 -0.41
CA GLY A 16 1.98 -3.32 0.50
C GLY A 16 1.69 -2.16 1.47
N GLY A 17 2.18 -0.94 1.18
CA GLY A 17 1.91 0.25 1.98
C GLY A 17 0.47 0.78 1.86
N ASP A 18 0.14 1.85 2.59
CA ASP A 18 -1.24 2.41 2.72
C ASP A 18 -2.05 2.51 1.41
N LEU A 19 -1.49 3.12 0.36
CA LEU A 19 -2.21 3.24 -0.92
C LEU A 19 -2.30 1.91 -1.67
N ALA A 20 -1.26 1.07 -1.59
CA ALA A 20 -1.26 -0.26 -2.19
C ALA A 20 -2.32 -1.16 -1.55
N THR A 21 -2.47 -1.09 -0.21
CA THR A 21 -3.52 -1.81 0.53
C THR A 21 -4.90 -1.57 -0.07
N GLY A 22 -5.25 -0.33 -0.45
CA GLY A 22 -6.53 -0.05 -1.07
C GLY A 22 -6.74 -0.78 -2.41
N VAL A 23 -5.69 -0.85 -3.22
CA VAL A 23 -5.68 -1.61 -4.49
C VAL A 23 -5.81 -3.09 -4.21
N ILE A 24 -4.93 -3.65 -3.39
CA ILE A 24 -4.87 -5.06 -3.02
C ILE A 24 -6.21 -5.53 -2.45
N HIS A 25 -6.76 -4.78 -1.49
CA HIS A 25 -8.05 -5.07 -0.87
C HIS A 25 -9.18 -5.06 -1.90
N LYS A 26 -9.25 -4.05 -2.78
CA LYS A 26 -10.29 -3.98 -3.81
C LYS A 26 -10.20 -5.15 -4.79
N LEU A 27 -8.99 -5.52 -5.22
CA LEU A 27 -8.79 -6.67 -6.11
C LEU A 27 -9.19 -7.98 -5.42
N HIS A 28 -8.76 -8.19 -4.17
CA HIS A 28 -9.16 -9.37 -3.40
C HIS A 28 -10.68 -9.49 -3.25
N GLN A 29 -11.36 -8.40 -2.90
CA GLN A 29 -12.82 -8.35 -2.78
C GLN A 29 -13.54 -8.55 -4.13
N SER A 30 -12.87 -8.22 -5.23
CA SER A 30 -13.38 -8.40 -6.59
C SER A 30 -13.10 -9.80 -7.16
N GLY A 31 -12.49 -10.70 -6.39
CA GLY A 31 -12.26 -12.11 -6.80
C GLY A 31 -10.93 -12.40 -7.46
N TYR A 32 -9.99 -11.45 -7.48
CA TYR A 32 -8.65 -11.72 -7.98
C TYR A 32 -7.81 -12.48 -6.95
N GLN A 33 -6.96 -13.37 -7.45
CA GLN A 33 -5.89 -14.00 -6.70
C GLN A 33 -4.69 -13.04 -6.70
N VAL A 34 -4.42 -12.42 -5.56
CA VAL A 34 -3.38 -11.40 -5.42
C VAL A 34 -2.20 -11.96 -4.64
N LEU A 35 -0.98 -11.71 -5.10
CA LEU A 35 0.25 -11.90 -4.34
C LEU A 35 0.97 -10.56 -4.21
N ILE A 36 1.30 -10.17 -2.98
CA ILE A 36 2.05 -8.95 -2.69
C ILE A 36 3.54 -9.28 -2.71
N LEU A 37 4.34 -8.48 -3.43
CA LEU A 37 5.79 -8.47 -3.29
C LEU A 37 6.20 -7.23 -2.51
N GLU A 38 6.98 -7.41 -1.45
CA GLU A 38 7.41 -6.31 -0.58
C GLU A 38 8.90 -6.37 -0.30
N CYS A 39 9.50 -5.23 0.02
CA CYS A 39 10.87 -5.17 0.52
C CYS A 39 11.01 -5.79 1.93
N ASP A 40 12.24 -6.02 2.35
CA ASP A 40 12.61 -6.59 3.65
C ASP A 40 12.28 -5.68 4.83
N ARG A 41 12.28 -4.36 4.63
CA ARG A 41 12.06 -3.36 5.69
C ARG A 41 11.14 -2.21 5.24
N PRO A 42 9.84 -2.48 5.00
CA PRO A 42 8.91 -1.47 4.50
C PRO A 42 8.65 -0.34 5.52
N SER A 43 8.58 0.90 5.05
CA SER A 43 8.54 2.11 5.89
C SER A 43 7.13 2.70 6.08
N ALA A 44 6.12 1.87 6.32
CA ALA A 44 4.75 2.37 6.44
C ALA A 44 4.56 3.29 7.66
N ILE A 45 3.85 4.41 7.44
CA ILE A 45 3.48 5.36 8.51
C ILE A 45 2.06 5.07 8.99
N ARG A 46 1.09 4.91 8.08
CA ARG A 46 -0.26 4.46 8.42
C ARG A 46 -0.28 2.93 8.56
N ARG A 47 0.42 2.42 9.58
CA ARG A 47 0.73 0.98 9.76
C ARG A 47 -0.52 0.11 9.94
N HIS A 48 -1.54 0.60 10.66
CA HIS A 48 -2.78 -0.15 10.87
C HIS A 48 -3.66 -0.31 9.62
N VAL A 49 -3.25 0.24 8.48
CA VAL A 49 -3.91 0.07 7.17
C VAL A 49 -2.90 -0.31 6.08
N ALA A 50 -1.79 -0.94 6.45
CA ALA A 50 -0.73 -1.35 5.54
C ALA A 50 -0.49 -2.86 5.64
N PHE A 51 -0.74 -3.59 4.55
CA PHE A 51 -0.45 -5.03 4.52
C PHE A 51 1.04 -5.35 4.65
N CYS A 52 1.93 -4.41 4.32
CA CYS A 52 3.37 -4.58 4.49
C CYS A 52 3.80 -4.82 5.94
N GLU A 53 2.96 -4.54 6.95
CA GLU A 53 3.27 -4.88 8.35
C GLU A 53 3.42 -6.40 8.54
N ALA A 54 2.83 -7.22 7.68
CA ALA A 54 3.01 -8.68 7.68
C ALA A 54 4.49 -9.09 7.46
N VAL A 55 5.31 -8.23 6.86
CA VAL A 55 6.77 -8.44 6.76
C VAL A 55 7.39 -8.64 8.14
N TYR A 56 6.89 -7.90 9.14
CA TYR A 56 7.44 -7.91 10.49
C TYR A 56 6.70 -8.89 11.40
N ASP A 57 5.37 -8.86 11.39
CA ASP A 57 4.55 -9.59 12.36
C ASP A 57 4.09 -10.96 11.83
N GLY A 58 4.43 -11.30 10.59
CA GLY A 58 3.98 -12.51 9.91
C GLY A 58 2.56 -12.40 9.33
N THR A 59 1.70 -11.57 9.92
CA THR A 59 0.38 -11.24 9.38
C THR A 59 0.02 -9.77 9.59
N ALA A 60 -0.88 -9.25 8.78
CA ALA A 60 -1.52 -7.95 8.97
C ALA A 60 -2.99 -8.04 8.55
N GLU A 61 -3.90 -7.44 9.32
CA GLU A 61 -5.32 -7.42 8.99
C GLU A 61 -5.78 -5.99 8.71
N VAL A 62 -6.48 -5.80 7.60
CA VAL A 62 -7.08 -4.50 7.23
C VAL A 62 -8.50 -4.74 6.76
N GLU A 63 -9.46 -4.09 7.43
CA GLU A 63 -10.90 -4.17 7.12
C GLU A 63 -11.41 -5.62 6.96
N GLY A 64 -10.99 -6.53 7.86
CA GLY A 64 -11.44 -7.92 7.88
C GLY A 64 -10.72 -8.84 6.88
N VAL A 65 -9.73 -8.33 6.15
CA VAL A 65 -8.90 -9.13 5.24
C VAL A 65 -7.52 -9.34 5.85
N VAL A 66 -7.12 -10.61 6.00
CA VAL A 66 -5.81 -10.99 6.51
C VAL A 66 -4.82 -11.11 5.36
N CYS A 67 -3.68 -10.45 5.50
CA CYS A 67 -2.47 -10.66 4.72
C CYS A 67 -1.49 -11.52 5.52
N ARG A 68 -0.90 -12.53 4.88
CA ARG A 68 0.03 -13.48 5.50
C ARG A 68 1.36 -13.52 4.76
N ARG A 69 2.44 -13.37 5.51
CA ARG A 69 3.79 -13.55 4.98
C ARG A 69 4.03 -15.03 4.68
N ILE A 70 4.43 -15.31 3.45
CA ILE A 70 4.87 -16.61 2.96
C ILE A 70 6.39 -16.61 2.75
N THR A 71 6.96 -17.79 2.53
CA THR A 71 8.40 -17.95 2.24
C THR A 71 8.64 -18.21 0.76
N GLU A 72 9.90 -18.10 0.32
CA GLU A 72 10.30 -18.41 -1.07
C GLU A 72 10.18 -19.91 -1.42
N ASN A 73 9.97 -20.78 -0.43
CA ASN A 73 9.83 -22.22 -0.66
C ASN A 73 8.41 -22.56 -1.12
N ASP A 74 8.23 -23.07 -2.33
CA ASP A 74 6.92 -23.51 -2.83
C ASP A 74 5.85 -22.38 -2.79
N ILE A 75 6.22 -21.23 -3.37
CA ILE A 75 5.41 -19.99 -3.40
C ILE A 75 3.98 -20.26 -3.87
N ARG A 76 3.82 -21.00 -4.99
CA ARG A 76 2.49 -21.26 -5.57
C ARG A 76 1.58 -22.02 -4.61
N THR A 77 2.07 -23.06 -3.96
CA THR A 77 1.26 -23.84 -3.01
C THR A 77 0.89 -23.00 -1.79
N GLN A 78 1.81 -22.20 -1.27
CA GLN A 78 1.50 -21.29 -0.16
C GLN A 78 0.47 -20.23 -0.55
N CYS A 79 0.55 -19.68 -1.77
CA CYS A 79 -0.44 -18.75 -2.29
C CYS A 79 -1.83 -19.40 -2.36
N ARG A 80 -1.94 -20.60 -2.95
CA ARG A 80 -3.20 -21.34 -3.01
C ARG A 80 -3.80 -21.60 -1.62
N LYS A 81 -2.96 -21.93 -0.63
CA LYS A 81 -3.41 -22.09 0.77
C LYS A 81 -3.97 -20.79 1.36
N CYS A 82 -3.30 -19.66 1.15
CA CYS A 82 -3.77 -18.36 1.62
C CYS A 82 -5.11 -17.99 0.96
N TRP A 83 -5.20 -18.09 -0.37
CA TRP A 83 -6.43 -17.78 -1.10
C TRP A 83 -7.58 -18.72 -0.72
N ALA A 84 -7.30 -20.00 -0.43
CA ALA A 84 -8.26 -20.96 0.13
C ALA A 84 -8.88 -20.54 1.46
N GLN A 85 -8.15 -19.74 2.23
CA GLN A 85 -8.58 -19.21 3.52
C GLN A 85 -9.17 -17.79 3.40
N GLY A 86 -9.28 -17.24 2.18
CA GLY A 86 -9.68 -15.85 1.98
C GLY A 86 -8.61 -14.82 2.38
N GLU A 87 -7.36 -15.27 2.49
CA GLU A 87 -6.21 -14.44 2.87
C GLU A 87 -5.39 -14.02 1.66
N ILE A 88 -4.54 -13.00 1.84
CA ILE A 88 -3.65 -12.46 0.81
C ILE A 88 -2.20 -12.84 1.13
N PRO A 89 -1.53 -13.66 0.31
CA PRO A 89 -0.12 -13.96 0.50
C PRO A 89 0.75 -12.72 0.23
N LEU A 90 1.80 -12.57 1.03
CA LEU A 90 2.87 -11.58 0.86
C LEU A 90 4.22 -12.28 0.88
N LEU A 91 5.02 -12.02 -0.14
CA LEU A 91 6.39 -12.50 -0.26
C LEU A 91 7.37 -11.33 -0.13
N THR A 92 8.41 -11.51 0.65
CA THR A 92 9.52 -10.55 0.70
C THR A 92 10.42 -10.77 -0.52
N ASP A 93 10.32 -9.87 -1.51
CA ASP A 93 11.09 -9.89 -2.77
C ASP A 93 11.30 -8.45 -3.25
N THR A 94 12.33 -7.80 -2.71
CA THR A 94 12.66 -6.38 -2.98
C THR A 94 12.85 -6.09 -4.47
N HIS A 95 13.42 -7.03 -5.21
CA HIS A 95 13.79 -6.85 -6.62
C HIS A 95 12.79 -7.45 -7.61
N GLY A 96 11.76 -8.14 -7.13
CA GLY A 96 10.79 -8.82 -7.98
C GLY A 96 11.41 -9.99 -8.75
N LYS A 97 12.39 -10.70 -8.16
CA LYS A 97 13.10 -11.80 -8.83
C LYS A 97 12.17 -12.94 -9.25
N HIS A 98 11.05 -13.12 -8.54
CA HIS A 98 10.08 -14.19 -8.82
C HIS A 98 9.02 -13.81 -9.86
N ILE A 99 8.93 -12.56 -10.30
CA ILE A 99 7.87 -12.12 -11.23
C ILE A 99 7.88 -12.97 -12.51
N ARG A 100 9.06 -13.17 -13.12
CA ARG A 100 9.19 -13.96 -14.36
C ARG A 100 8.84 -15.44 -14.16
N GLU A 101 9.21 -16.02 -13.03
CA GLU A 101 8.93 -17.42 -12.68
C GLU A 101 7.43 -17.65 -12.41
N LEU A 102 6.77 -16.66 -11.81
CA LEU A 102 5.37 -16.74 -11.42
C LEU A 102 4.41 -16.48 -12.58
N GLU A 103 4.88 -15.86 -13.67
CA GLU A 103 4.11 -15.58 -14.89
C GLU A 103 2.72 -14.98 -14.58
N PRO A 104 2.65 -13.84 -13.87
CA PRO A 104 1.38 -13.22 -13.51
C PRO A 104 0.64 -12.69 -14.75
N GLU A 105 -0.68 -12.59 -14.66
CA GLU A 105 -1.48 -11.96 -15.72
C GLU A 105 -1.28 -10.44 -15.75
N ALA A 106 -1.03 -9.85 -14.56
CA ALA A 106 -0.69 -8.44 -14.45
C ALA A 106 0.28 -8.16 -13.30
N VAL A 107 1.10 -7.12 -13.48
CA VAL A 107 1.95 -6.54 -12.44
C VAL A 107 1.50 -5.11 -12.18
N ILE A 108 1.20 -4.80 -10.92
CA ILE A 108 0.85 -3.46 -10.48
C ILE A 108 1.97 -2.95 -9.57
N ASP A 109 2.67 -1.90 -9.99
CA ASP A 109 3.64 -1.23 -9.14
C ASP A 109 2.95 -0.17 -8.28
N ALA A 110 2.74 -0.53 -7.01
CA ALA A 110 2.17 0.29 -5.97
C ALA A 110 3.20 0.71 -4.90
N ILE A 111 4.50 0.64 -5.20
CA ILE A 111 5.58 1.04 -4.28
C ILE A 111 5.54 2.56 -4.04
N LEU A 112 5.12 3.33 -5.06
CA LEU A 112 4.97 4.79 -4.99
C LEU A 112 6.29 5.53 -4.69
N ALA A 113 7.41 4.98 -5.13
CA ALA A 113 8.76 5.53 -4.92
C ALA A 113 9.03 6.88 -5.61
N LYS A 114 8.10 7.37 -6.44
CA LYS A 114 8.20 8.61 -7.24
C LYS A 114 9.30 8.57 -8.31
N LYS A 115 9.87 7.38 -8.52
CA LYS A 115 10.82 7.01 -9.56
C LYS A 115 10.60 5.53 -9.88
N ASN A 116 10.91 5.12 -11.10
CA ASN A 116 10.88 3.72 -11.48
C ASN A 116 12.02 2.98 -10.76
N LEU A 117 11.69 1.93 -10.00
CA LEU A 117 12.66 1.06 -9.30
C LEU A 117 12.94 -0.24 -10.08
N GLY A 118 12.73 -0.21 -11.38
CA GLY A 118 12.94 -1.34 -12.29
C GLY A 118 11.67 -2.10 -12.63
N THR A 119 10.48 -1.49 -12.52
CA THR A 119 9.27 -2.02 -13.17
C THR A 119 9.34 -1.73 -14.67
N SER A 120 8.97 -2.72 -15.47
CA SER A 120 8.99 -2.60 -16.93
C SER A 120 7.85 -3.41 -17.55
N ARG A 121 7.47 -3.04 -18.77
CA ARG A 121 6.36 -3.67 -19.53
C ARG A 121 6.57 -5.15 -19.84
N ASP A 122 7.79 -5.67 -19.77
CA ASP A 122 8.11 -7.08 -20.00
C ASP A 122 7.86 -7.97 -18.77
N MET A 123 7.48 -7.39 -17.63
CA MET A 123 7.24 -8.16 -16.40
C MET A 123 5.97 -9.02 -16.43
N ALA A 124 4.98 -8.65 -17.23
CA ALA A 124 3.71 -9.35 -17.37
C ALA A 124 3.00 -8.93 -18.67
N PRO A 125 1.98 -9.67 -19.13
CA PRO A 125 1.12 -9.23 -20.24
C PRO A 125 0.46 -7.87 -20.04
N LEU A 126 0.25 -7.46 -18.78
CA LEU A 126 -0.28 -6.15 -18.40
C LEU A 126 0.50 -5.55 -17.23
N THR A 127 0.94 -4.31 -17.38
CA THR A 127 1.68 -3.58 -16.34
C THR A 127 1.03 -2.24 -16.01
N VAL A 128 0.87 -1.95 -14.72
CA VAL A 128 0.23 -0.72 -14.23
C VAL A 128 1.11 -0.05 -13.19
N GLY A 129 1.49 1.21 -13.41
CA GLY A 129 2.22 2.02 -12.45
C GLY A 129 1.30 2.98 -11.68
N LEU A 130 1.50 3.13 -10.36
CA LEU A 130 0.73 4.09 -9.56
C LEU A 130 1.51 5.39 -9.32
N GLY A 131 0.99 6.48 -9.87
CA GLY A 131 1.49 7.82 -9.62
C GLY A 131 2.75 8.17 -10.40
N PRO A 132 3.47 9.23 -9.99
CA PRO A 132 4.66 9.70 -10.71
C PRO A 132 5.81 8.71 -10.58
N GLY A 133 6.74 8.78 -11.54
CA GLY A 133 7.88 7.86 -11.66
C GLY A 133 7.73 6.85 -12.79
N PHE A 134 6.59 6.83 -13.47
CA PHE A 134 6.31 5.97 -14.62
C PHE A 134 5.75 6.78 -15.79
N THR A 135 6.03 6.33 -17.00
CA THR A 135 5.46 6.84 -18.25
C THR A 135 4.69 5.73 -18.96
N ALA A 136 3.37 5.93 -19.15
CA ALA A 136 2.51 5.00 -19.86
C ALA A 136 2.91 4.90 -21.34
N GLY A 137 3.06 3.66 -21.83
CA GLY A 137 3.56 3.31 -23.15
C GLY A 137 5.07 3.06 -23.20
N GLU A 138 5.81 3.49 -22.18
CA GLU A 138 7.27 3.35 -22.08
C GLU A 138 7.67 2.40 -20.94
N ASP A 139 7.45 2.82 -19.68
CA ASP A 139 7.78 2.03 -18.49
C ASP A 139 6.74 0.95 -18.19
N VAL A 140 5.46 1.29 -18.38
CA VAL A 140 4.27 0.47 -18.05
C VAL A 140 3.20 0.69 -19.11
N ASP A 141 2.19 -0.18 -19.19
CA ASP A 141 1.09 -0.03 -20.15
C ASP A 141 0.14 1.09 -19.73
N TYR A 142 -0.14 1.21 -18.44
CA TYR A 142 -1.01 2.26 -17.88
C TYR A 142 -0.42 2.87 -16.62
N VAL A 143 -0.69 4.17 -16.44
CA VAL A 143 -0.42 4.86 -15.17
C VAL A 143 -1.73 5.30 -14.54
N ILE A 144 -1.88 5.13 -13.23
CA ILE A 144 -3.02 5.67 -12.49
C ILE A 144 -2.60 6.95 -11.76
N GLU A 145 -3.35 8.03 -11.94
CA GLU A 145 -3.11 9.30 -11.24
C GLU A 145 -3.36 9.14 -9.74
N THR A 146 -2.42 9.65 -8.93
CA THR A 146 -2.45 9.57 -7.46
C THR A 146 -2.43 10.93 -6.78
N MET A 147 -2.35 12.03 -7.53
CA MET A 147 -2.51 13.39 -7.01
C MET A 147 -3.96 13.61 -6.60
N ARG A 148 -4.16 14.24 -5.42
CA ARG A 148 -5.52 14.62 -5.00
C ARG A 148 -6.02 15.74 -5.91
N GLY A 149 -7.28 15.64 -6.33
CA GLY A 149 -7.92 16.61 -7.23
C GLY A 149 -8.84 15.90 -8.21
N HIS A 150 -9.32 16.61 -9.22
CA HIS A 150 -10.29 16.10 -10.18
C HIS A 150 -9.79 14.93 -11.03
N SER A 151 -8.47 14.72 -11.12
CA SER A 151 -7.89 13.62 -11.88
C SER A 151 -7.51 12.41 -11.01
N LEU A 152 -7.76 12.42 -9.70
CA LEU A 152 -7.41 11.30 -8.83
C LEU A 152 -8.04 9.99 -9.34
N GLY A 153 -7.25 8.92 -9.45
CA GLY A 153 -7.70 7.62 -9.94
C GLY A 153 -7.84 7.52 -11.47
N ARG A 154 -7.60 8.62 -12.20
CA ARG A 154 -7.71 8.63 -13.67
C ARG A 154 -6.66 7.72 -14.31
N ILE A 155 -7.10 6.98 -15.32
CA ILE A 155 -6.24 6.14 -16.16
C ILE A 155 -5.52 7.01 -17.20
N ILE A 156 -4.20 6.92 -17.22
CA ILE A 156 -3.32 7.59 -18.17
C ILE A 156 -2.80 6.52 -19.13
N LYS A 157 -3.18 6.63 -20.41
CA LYS A 157 -2.79 5.68 -21.48
C LYS A 157 -1.53 6.09 -22.23
N LYS A 158 -1.12 7.36 -22.08
CA LYS A 158 0.09 7.92 -22.68
C LYS A 158 0.60 9.06 -21.79
N GLY A 159 1.89 9.05 -21.49
CA GLY A 159 2.52 10.02 -20.60
C GLY A 159 2.49 9.61 -19.12
N SER A 160 2.84 10.54 -18.24
CA SER A 160 3.05 10.29 -16.81
C SER A 160 1.98 10.95 -15.94
N ALA A 161 1.81 10.47 -14.71
CA ALA A 161 1.03 11.17 -13.70
C ALA A 161 1.67 12.51 -13.30
N LEU A 162 0.88 13.36 -12.62
CA LEU A 162 1.38 14.63 -12.10
C LEU A 162 2.60 14.42 -11.17
N PRO A 163 3.63 15.28 -11.27
CA PRO A 163 4.83 15.15 -10.48
C PRO A 163 4.55 15.27 -8.99
N ASN A 164 5.42 14.66 -8.17
CA ASN A 164 5.32 14.77 -6.73
C ASN A 164 5.54 16.23 -6.29
N THR A 165 4.53 16.86 -5.71
CA THR A 165 4.63 18.24 -5.22
C THR A 165 5.39 18.34 -3.90
N GLY A 166 5.58 17.23 -3.19
CA GLY A 166 6.10 17.22 -1.83
C GLY A 166 5.16 17.86 -0.80
N VAL A 167 3.97 18.30 -1.21
CA VAL A 167 2.97 18.94 -0.34
C VAL A 167 1.87 17.93 -0.02
N PRO A 168 1.67 17.58 1.26
CA PRO A 168 0.55 16.74 1.67
C PRO A 168 -0.79 17.44 1.37
N GLY A 169 -1.81 16.67 0.98
CA GLY A 169 -3.16 17.22 0.82
C GLY A 169 -3.72 17.78 2.13
N LEU A 170 -4.56 18.80 2.04
CA LEU A 170 -5.14 19.47 3.20
C LEU A 170 -6.10 18.54 3.97
N ILE A 171 -6.07 18.63 5.29
CA ILE A 171 -7.07 18.05 6.19
C ILE A 171 -7.52 19.17 7.13
N ALA A 172 -8.82 19.50 7.09
CA ALA A 172 -9.36 20.67 7.82
C ALA A 172 -8.55 21.96 7.59
N GLY A 173 -8.06 22.17 6.36
CA GLY A 173 -7.25 23.34 6.00
C GLY A 173 -5.75 23.24 6.35
N ILE A 174 -5.30 22.19 7.03
CA ILE A 174 -3.90 22.01 7.46
C ILE A 174 -3.16 21.07 6.50
N GLY A 175 -1.96 21.47 6.07
CA GLY A 175 -1.22 20.84 4.98
C GLY A 175 0.06 20.17 5.43
N LYS A 176 1.19 20.89 5.38
CA LYS A 176 2.52 20.36 5.70
C LYS A 176 2.72 20.14 7.19
N GLU A 177 2.09 20.98 8.01
CA GLU A 177 2.26 20.98 9.46
C GLU A 177 1.80 19.67 10.09
N ARG A 178 0.90 18.94 9.44
CA ARG A 178 0.40 17.67 9.96
C ARG A 178 1.38 16.50 9.77
N VAL A 179 2.40 16.67 8.93
CA VAL A 179 3.39 15.65 8.61
C VAL A 179 4.68 15.95 9.34
N ILE A 180 5.12 14.99 10.16
CA ILE A 180 6.31 15.12 10.99
C ILE A 180 7.45 14.35 10.34
N HIS A 181 8.60 15.01 10.25
CA HIS A 181 9.85 14.44 9.73
C HIS A 181 10.83 14.22 10.87
N SER A 182 11.71 13.24 10.72
CA SER A 182 12.70 12.89 11.73
C SER A 182 13.67 14.05 11.95
N PRO A 183 13.89 14.50 13.19
CA PRO A 183 14.82 15.58 13.49
C PRO A 183 16.30 15.13 13.46
N ALA A 184 16.56 13.82 13.39
CA ALA A 184 17.89 13.24 13.37
C ALA A 184 17.88 11.88 12.67
N ALA A 185 19.06 11.30 12.43
CA ALA A 185 19.20 9.90 12.08
C ALA A 185 19.28 9.03 13.34
N GLY A 186 18.72 7.83 13.32
CA GLY A 186 18.74 6.90 14.44
C GLY A 186 17.61 5.87 14.39
N ASN A 187 17.44 5.10 15.47
CA ASN A 187 16.30 4.21 15.60
C ASN A 187 15.14 4.94 16.27
N MET A 188 13.95 4.77 15.71
CA MET A 188 12.72 5.29 16.29
C MET A 188 12.41 4.61 17.62
N LYS A 189 11.99 5.37 18.63
CA LYS A 189 11.42 4.87 19.88
C LYS A 189 10.09 5.56 20.13
N ASN A 190 8.98 4.85 19.96
CA ASN A 190 7.65 5.40 20.08
C ASN A 190 7.28 5.61 21.57
N ILE A 191 6.71 6.78 21.89
CA ILE A 191 6.14 7.09 23.21
C ILE A 191 4.61 7.04 23.12
N CYS A 192 4.05 7.58 22.05
CA CYS A 192 2.63 7.49 21.70
C CYS A 192 2.39 6.41 20.64
N GLN A 193 1.13 6.08 20.41
CA GLN A 193 0.68 5.13 19.41
C GLN A 193 -0.23 5.78 18.37
N ILE A 194 -0.45 5.07 17.26
CA ILE A 194 -1.49 5.46 16.30
C ILE A 194 -2.84 5.46 17.04
N ALA A 195 -3.67 6.45 16.73
CA ALA A 195 -4.98 6.71 17.33
C ALA A 195 -4.95 7.37 18.73
N ASP A 196 -3.77 7.71 19.27
CA ASP A 196 -3.67 8.58 20.45
C ASP A 196 -3.98 10.03 20.10
N LEU A 197 -4.62 10.74 21.04
CA LEU A 197 -4.77 12.18 20.99
C LEU A 197 -3.51 12.83 21.57
N VAL A 198 -3.03 13.86 20.89
CA VAL A 198 -1.82 14.59 21.29
C VAL A 198 -2.06 16.08 21.21
N GLU A 199 -1.36 16.81 22.07
CA GLU A 199 -1.29 18.26 22.02
C GLU A 199 -0.04 18.72 21.24
N LYS A 200 -0.11 19.89 20.62
CA LYS A 200 1.06 20.52 20.02
C LYS A 200 2.21 20.59 21.04
N ASP A 201 3.42 20.35 20.54
CA ASP A 201 4.68 20.30 21.29
C ASP A 201 4.83 19.12 22.27
N GLN A 202 3.81 18.26 22.43
CA GLN A 202 3.92 16.99 23.14
C GLN A 202 4.96 16.09 22.48
N VAL A 203 5.83 15.46 23.27
CA VAL A 203 6.79 14.46 22.78
C VAL A 203 6.04 13.17 22.46
N ILE A 204 6.07 12.75 21.19
CA ILE A 204 5.36 11.56 20.70
C ILE A 204 6.29 10.36 20.48
N ALA A 205 7.58 10.62 20.34
CA ALA A 205 8.62 9.62 20.15
C ALA A 205 10.01 10.22 20.37
N MET A 206 11.04 9.37 20.30
CA MET A 206 12.45 9.74 20.31
C MET A 206 13.16 9.14 19.10
N VAL A 207 14.18 9.83 18.59
CA VAL A 207 15.14 9.28 17.63
C VAL A 207 16.53 9.42 18.25
N GLY A 208 17.08 8.30 18.74
CA GLY A 208 18.18 8.36 19.70
C GLY A 208 17.78 9.17 20.93
N ASP A 209 18.57 10.18 21.26
CA ASP A 209 18.29 11.12 22.37
C ASP A 209 17.46 12.35 21.94
N THR A 210 17.09 12.46 20.67
CA THR A 210 16.39 13.64 20.14
C THR A 210 14.87 13.45 20.21
N PRO A 211 14.12 14.34 20.89
CA PRO A 211 12.67 14.23 20.98
C PRO A 211 11.97 14.59 19.67
N VAL A 212 10.99 13.77 19.28
CA VAL A 212 10.04 14.06 18.20
C VAL A 212 8.79 14.65 18.81
N LYS A 213 8.49 15.91 18.50
CA LYS A 213 7.32 16.63 19.01
C LYS A 213 6.18 16.64 18.00
N ALA A 214 4.95 16.60 18.50
CA ALA A 214 3.75 16.86 17.72
C ALA A 214 3.77 18.32 17.23
N THR A 215 3.64 18.51 15.92
CA THR A 215 3.65 19.84 15.28
C THR A 215 2.29 20.55 15.37
N ILE A 216 1.23 19.77 15.58
CA ILE A 216 -0.16 20.23 15.76
C ILE A 216 -0.86 19.33 16.79
N SER A 217 -1.92 19.83 17.42
CA SER A 217 -2.83 18.99 18.20
C SER A 217 -3.74 18.17 17.28
N GLY A 218 -4.14 16.97 17.73
CA GLY A 218 -5.02 16.11 16.97
C GLY A 218 -4.85 14.63 17.31
N VAL A 219 -5.22 13.75 16.39
CA VAL A 219 -5.03 12.31 16.51
C VAL A 219 -3.82 11.86 15.67
N ILE A 220 -2.92 11.05 16.23
CA ILE A 220 -1.84 10.43 15.47
C ILE A 220 -2.47 9.44 14.49
N ARG A 221 -2.57 9.82 13.21
CA ARG A 221 -3.16 8.97 12.17
C ARG A 221 -2.16 7.99 11.57
N GLY A 222 -0.87 8.23 11.77
CA GLY A 222 0.20 7.33 11.39
C GLY A 222 1.50 7.65 12.11
N LEU A 223 2.26 6.61 12.42
CA LEU A 223 3.53 6.66 13.14
C LEU A 223 4.37 5.48 12.68
N ILE A 224 5.61 5.75 12.26
CA ILE A 224 6.55 4.72 11.82
C ILE A 224 6.82 3.72 12.95
N ARG A 225 7.25 2.52 12.57
CA ARG A 225 7.42 1.41 13.51
C ARG A 225 8.47 1.75 14.57
N ASP A 226 8.20 1.31 15.79
CA ASP A 226 9.21 1.30 16.85
C ASP A 226 10.43 0.47 16.40
N GLY A 227 11.63 0.96 16.71
CA GLY A 227 12.90 0.37 16.28
C GLY A 227 13.26 0.57 14.79
N TYR A 228 12.43 1.24 13.98
CA TYR A 228 12.73 1.46 12.56
C TYR A 228 13.91 2.45 12.41
N PRO A 229 14.92 2.14 11.57
CA PRO A 229 16.02 3.06 11.30
C PRO A 229 15.55 4.22 10.41
N VAL A 230 15.70 5.45 10.89
CA VAL A 230 15.30 6.67 10.18
C VAL A 230 16.51 7.54 9.90
N PHE A 231 16.44 8.33 8.83
CA PHE A 231 17.38 9.40 8.52
C PHE A 231 16.75 10.77 8.79
N GLU A 232 17.57 11.79 9.00
CA GLU A 232 17.08 13.16 9.21
C GLU A 232 16.25 13.63 8.01
N GLY A 233 15.07 14.21 8.28
CA GLY A 233 14.12 14.61 7.23
C GLY A 233 13.27 13.47 6.68
N MET A 234 13.45 12.22 7.12
CA MET A 234 12.54 11.12 6.75
C MET A 234 11.15 11.38 7.32
N LYS A 235 10.09 11.13 6.54
CA LYS A 235 8.71 11.22 7.06
C LYS A 235 8.47 10.09 8.08
N ILE A 236 8.07 10.43 9.30
CA ILE A 236 7.94 9.46 10.40
C ILE A 236 6.56 9.45 11.06
N ALA A 237 5.81 10.55 11.03
CA ALA A 237 4.48 10.59 11.61
C ALA A 237 3.54 11.52 10.84
N ASP A 238 2.26 11.37 11.11
CA ASP A 238 1.18 12.12 10.50
C ASP A 238 0.06 12.29 11.52
N ILE A 239 -0.42 13.52 11.70
CA ILE A 239 -1.50 13.87 12.63
C ILE A 239 -2.73 14.28 11.81
N ASP A 240 -3.92 13.83 12.20
CA ASP A 240 -5.18 14.42 11.72
C ASP A 240 -5.64 15.45 12.76
N PRO A 241 -5.80 16.74 12.39
CA PRO A 241 -6.24 17.77 13.35
C PRO A 241 -7.65 17.53 13.90
N ARG A 242 -8.42 16.62 13.28
CA ARG A 242 -9.79 16.30 13.68
C ARG A 242 -9.79 15.10 14.64
N ALA A 243 -9.87 15.38 15.93
CA ALA A 243 -9.83 14.37 16.99
C ALA A 243 -10.91 13.27 16.84
N GLU A 244 -12.08 13.61 16.30
CA GLU A 244 -13.20 12.69 16.09
C GLU A 244 -12.94 11.68 14.96
N GLN A 245 -11.91 11.88 14.13
CA GLN A 245 -11.55 10.99 13.02
C GLN A 245 -10.68 9.80 13.43
N LYS A 246 -10.62 9.47 14.73
CA LYS A 246 -9.86 8.33 15.27
C LYS A 246 -10.12 7.02 14.52
N LYS A 247 -11.37 6.77 14.11
CA LYS A 247 -11.74 5.59 13.31
C LYS A 247 -10.98 5.50 11.98
N ASN A 248 -10.64 6.62 11.35
CA ASN A 248 -9.93 6.63 10.06
C ASN A 248 -8.46 6.20 10.16
N CYS A 249 -7.94 6.02 11.36
CA CYS A 249 -6.61 5.41 11.56
C CYS A 249 -6.59 3.94 11.14
N PHE A 250 -7.77 3.30 11.08
CA PHE A 250 -7.94 1.86 10.86
C PHE A 250 -8.71 1.54 9.58
N THR A 251 -9.01 2.53 8.74
CA THR A 251 -9.75 2.35 7.49
C THR A 251 -8.97 2.80 6.26
N ILE A 252 -9.20 2.11 5.15
CA ILE A 252 -8.63 2.41 3.86
C ILE A 252 -9.14 3.77 3.41
N SER A 253 -8.21 4.67 3.06
CA SER A 253 -8.56 6.05 2.71
C SER A 253 -9.39 6.15 1.44
N ASP A 254 -10.18 7.22 1.37
CA ASP A 254 -10.86 7.69 0.15
C ASP A 254 -9.95 7.66 -1.09
N LYS A 255 -8.71 8.14 -0.92
CA LYS A 255 -7.69 8.21 -1.95
C LYS A 255 -7.28 6.83 -2.43
N ALA A 256 -6.99 5.92 -1.51
CA ALA A 256 -6.59 4.56 -1.86
C ALA A 256 -7.73 3.82 -2.58
N ARG A 257 -8.99 4.02 -2.16
CA ARG A 257 -10.17 3.46 -2.83
C ARG A 257 -10.36 4.00 -4.25
N CYS A 258 -10.16 5.29 -4.45
CA CYS A 258 -10.28 5.92 -5.76
C CYS A 258 -9.21 5.40 -6.74
N ILE A 259 -7.95 5.30 -6.29
CA ILE A 259 -6.85 4.70 -7.07
C ILE A 259 -7.17 3.24 -7.41
N ALA A 260 -7.68 2.47 -6.45
CA ALA A 260 -8.08 1.08 -6.65
C ALA A 260 -9.17 0.91 -7.69
N GLY A 261 -10.11 1.86 -7.79
CA GLY A 261 -11.11 1.91 -8.85
C GLY A 261 -10.48 1.98 -10.24
N GLY A 262 -9.52 2.90 -10.44
CA GLY A 262 -8.81 3.03 -11.71
C GLY A 262 -8.02 1.77 -12.09
N VAL A 263 -7.36 1.12 -11.12
CA VAL A 263 -6.66 -0.16 -11.36
C VAL A 263 -7.64 -1.25 -11.77
N LEU A 264 -8.75 -1.42 -11.05
CA LEU A 264 -9.75 -2.42 -11.37
C LEU A 264 -10.36 -2.20 -12.77
N GLU A 265 -10.63 -0.95 -13.13
CA GLU A 265 -11.11 -0.59 -14.47
C GLU A 265 -10.11 -0.96 -15.57
N VAL A 266 -8.80 -0.75 -15.35
CA VAL A 266 -7.75 -1.19 -16.30
C VAL A 266 -7.77 -2.71 -16.48
N LEU A 267 -7.77 -3.47 -15.38
CA LEU A 267 -7.76 -4.95 -15.45
C LEU A 267 -8.95 -5.47 -16.25
N LEU A 268 -10.16 -5.02 -15.91
CA LEU A 268 -11.39 -5.42 -16.60
C LEU A 268 -11.38 -5.02 -18.08
N SER A 269 -10.96 -3.78 -18.38
CA SER A 269 -10.92 -3.28 -19.76
C SER A 269 -9.89 -3.99 -20.64
N CYS A 270 -8.85 -4.58 -20.02
CA CYS A 270 -7.82 -5.34 -20.71
C CYS A 270 -8.09 -6.86 -20.71
N GLY A 271 -9.27 -7.30 -20.24
CA GLY A 271 -9.65 -8.72 -20.24
C GLY A 271 -9.00 -9.57 -19.15
N VAL A 272 -8.33 -8.95 -18.17
CA VAL A 272 -7.86 -9.64 -16.96
C VAL A 272 -9.03 -9.73 -16.00
N LEU A 273 -9.72 -10.87 -15.99
CA LEU A 273 -10.95 -11.09 -15.24
C LEU A 273 -10.67 -11.84 -13.92
N PRO A 274 -11.46 -11.61 -12.85
CA PRO A 274 -11.31 -12.37 -11.62
C PRO A 274 -11.65 -13.85 -11.84
N GLY A 275 -11.11 -14.70 -10.95
CA GLY A 275 -11.41 -16.13 -10.99
C GLY A 275 -12.92 -16.39 -10.80
N THR A 276 -13.46 -17.37 -11.54
CA THR A 276 -14.88 -17.72 -11.52
C THR A 276 -15.37 -18.28 -10.17
N GLU A 277 -14.46 -18.52 -9.22
CA GLU A 277 -14.76 -19.19 -7.95
C GLU A 277 -15.37 -18.25 -6.92
N LYS A 278 -15.11 -16.93 -7.01
CA LYS A 278 -15.83 -15.90 -6.24
C LYS A 278 -17.08 -15.36 -6.97
N ALA A 279 -17.52 -15.99 -8.07
CA ALA A 279 -18.77 -15.64 -8.74
C ALA A 279 -20.03 -16.05 -7.94
N VAL A 280 -19.85 -16.68 -6.78
CA VAL A 280 -20.90 -16.78 -5.75
C VAL A 280 -21.04 -15.39 -5.14
N ARG A 281 -22.24 -14.78 -5.24
CA ARG A 281 -22.56 -13.45 -4.69
C ARG A 281 -21.73 -13.14 -3.44
N ASN A 282 -20.90 -12.11 -3.49
CA ASN A 282 -20.24 -11.59 -2.30
C ASN A 282 -21.31 -10.90 -1.45
N GLU A 283 -21.95 -11.66 -0.54
CA GLU A 283 -23.01 -11.16 0.35
C GLU A 283 -22.50 -10.14 1.39
N ASN A 284 -21.18 -9.91 1.43
CA ASN A 284 -20.51 -8.95 2.31
C ASN A 284 -20.10 -7.64 1.61
N LEU A 285 -20.60 -7.39 0.38
CA LEU A 285 -20.41 -6.11 -0.35
C LEU A 285 -21.24 -4.96 0.23
#